data_AF-A0A3C0AXH8-F1
#
_entry.id   AF-A0A3C0AXH8-F1
#
_cell.length_a   1.000
_cell.length_b   1.000
_cell.length_c   1.000
_cell.angle_alpha   90.00
_cell.angle_beta   90.00
_cell.angle_gamma   90.00
#
_symmetry.space_group_name_H-M   'P 1'
#
loop_
_entity.id
_entity.type
_entity.pdbx_description
1 polymer ?
#
loop_
_entity_poly.entity_id
_entity_poly.type
_entity_poly.pdbx_seq_one_letter_code
_entity_poly.pdbx_strand_id
1 'polypeptide(L)' 'MPKIHEHDGKRPQAFGIFVENRLVLLYTFECDLGDGWEDAEVNNDPLEIRQKALKMGANILNYIFNN' A
#
# COMPACT_ATOMS: atom_id res chain seq x y z
N MET A 1 -3.40 4.73 5.62
CA MET A 1 -2.98 4.22 4.29
C MET A 1 -2.52 5.39 3.45
N PRO A 2 -1.33 5.33 2.83
CA PRO A 2 -0.92 6.36 1.90
C PRO A 2 -1.75 6.24 0.61
N LYS A 3 -2.13 7.39 0.05
CA LYS A 3 -2.69 7.51 -1.28
C LYS A 3 -1.55 7.92 -2.21
N ILE A 4 -1.29 7.11 -3.23
CA ILE A 4 -0.20 7.33 -4.18
C ILE A 4 -0.73 8.08 -5.39
N HIS A 5 -1.85 7.63 -5.95
CA HIS A 5 -2.54 8.30 -7.04
C HIS A 5 -4.00 8.64 -6.70
N GLU A 6 -4.55 9.64 -7.37
CA GLU A 6 -5.97 10.01 -7.31
C GLU A 6 -6.80 9.24 -8.34
N HIS A 7 -7.73 8.40 -7.88
CA HIS A 7 -8.73 7.76 -8.72
C HIS A 7 -10.10 8.44 -8.60
N ASP A 8 -10.91 8.05 -7.61
CA ASP A 8 -12.33 8.43 -7.56
C ASP A 8 -12.65 9.52 -6.52
N GLY A 9 -11.66 10.23 -5.97
CA GLY A 9 -11.93 11.21 -4.89
C GLY A 9 -12.20 10.57 -3.53
N LYS A 10 -12.13 9.24 -3.41
CA LYS A 10 -12.45 8.53 -2.17
C LYS A 10 -11.25 8.46 -1.24
N ARG A 11 -11.54 8.20 0.04
CA ARG A 11 -10.53 8.08 1.10
C ARG A 11 -9.75 6.77 0.95
N PRO A 12 -8.41 6.77 1.06
CA PRO A 12 -7.61 5.55 1.06
C PRO A 12 -7.95 4.68 2.27
N GLN A 13 -8.20 3.39 2.05
CA GLN A 13 -8.57 2.43 3.10
C GLN A 13 -7.85 1.10 2.91
N ALA A 14 -7.73 0.34 3.99
CA ALA A 14 -7.29 -1.05 3.96
C ALA A 14 -8.30 -1.92 4.69
N PHE A 15 -8.60 -3.05 4.09
CA PHE A 15 -9.50 -4.07 4.61
C PHE A 15 -8.71 -5.38 4.76
N GLY A 16 -8.96 -6.10 5.84
CA GLY A 16 -8.25 -7.34 6.15
C GLY A 16 -9.22 -8.50 6.32
N ILE A 17 -8.87 -9.67 5.78
CA ILE A 17 -9.50 -10.94 6.18
C ILE A 17 -8.56 -11.65 7.15
N PHE A 18 -9.11 -12.05 8.29
CA PHE A 18 -8.40 -12.78 9.33
C PHE A 18 -8.92 -14.20 9.44
N VAL A 19 -8.00 -15.17 9.49
CA VAL A 19 -8.27 -16.58 9.79
C VAL A 19 -7.44 -16.94 11.00
N GLU A 20 -8.08 -17.43 12.07
CA GLU A 20 -7.40 -17.79 13.33
C GLU A 20 -6.51 -16.65 13.86
N ASN A 21 -7.04 -15.41 13.81
CA ASN A 21 -6.34 -14.19 14.23
C ASN A 21 -5.10 -13.81 13.40
N ARG A 22 -4.85 -14.47 12.27
CA ARG A 22 -3.81 -14.14 11.31
C ARG A 22 -4.41 -13.42 10.10
N LEU A 23 -3.83 -12.28 9.70
CA LEU A 23 -4.20 -11.60 8.45
C LEU A 23 -3.77 -12.48 7.26
N VAL A 24 -4.72 -12.90 6.43
CA VAL A 24 -4.47 -13.75 5.25
C VAL A 24 -4.73 -13.03 3.93
N LEU A 25 -5.49 -11.93 3.95
CA LEU A 25 -5.73 -11.06 2.79
C LEU A 25 -5.71 -9.61 3.27
N LEU A 26 -4.92 -8.77 2.59
CA LEU A 26 -4.98 -7.32 2.71
C LEU A 26 -5.48 -6.74 1.39
N TYR A 27 -6.67 -6.14 1.41
CA TYR A 27 -7.21 -5.39 0.28
C TYR A 27 -7.03 -3.89 0.52
N THR A 28 -6.29 -3.23 -0.36
CA THR A 28 -6.07 -1.78 -0.31
C THR A 28 -6.99 -1.09 -1.31
N PHE A 29 -7.84 -0.21 -0.82
CA PHE A 29 -8.84 0.50 -1.61
C PHE A 29 -8.44 1.97 -1.76
N GLU A 30 -8.42 2.49 -2.99
CA GLU A 30 -8.09 3.90 -3.31
C GLU A 30 -6.72 4.33 -2.76
N CYS A 31 -5.73 3.43 -2.84
CA CYS A 31 -4.37 3.66 -2.31
C CYS A 31 -3.30 3.64 -3.40
N ASP A 32 -3.38 2.67 -4.31
CA ASP A 32 -2.46 2.45 -5.43
C ASP A 32 -1.00 2.33 -5.01
N LEU A 33 -0.78 1.52 -3.97
CA LEU A 33 0.56 1.26 -3.45
C LEU A 33 1.52 0.74 -4.53
N GLY A 34 0.99 -0.03 -5.50
CA GLY A 34 1.75 -0.56 -6.62
C GLY A 34 2.45 0.53 -7.43
N ASP A 35 1.79 1.66 -7.67
CA ASP A 35 2.36 2.76 -8.47
C ASP A 35 3.66 3.31 -7.88
N GLY A 36 3.75 3.33 -6.54
CA GLY A 36 4.94 3.75 -5.83
C GLY A 36 5.99 2.64 -5.62
N TRP A 37 5.69 1.40 -5.97
CA TRP A 37 6.61 0.25 -5.93
C TRP A 37 7.30 -0.01 -7.27
N GLU A 38 6.70 0.43 -8.37
CA GLU A 38 7.27 0.36 -9.71
C GLU A 38 8.50 1.30 -9.86
N ASP A 39 9.20 1.12 -10.98
CA ASP A 39 10.27 2.01 -11.41
C ASP A 39 9.76 3.46 -11.53
N ALA A 40 10.61 4.43 -11.18
CA ALA A 40 10.19 5.82 -10.98
C ALA A 40 9.59 6.45 -12.24
N GLU A 41 10.10 6.05 -13.40
CA GLU A 41 9.72 6.50 -14.73
C GLU A 41 8.34 6.02 -15.19
N VAL A 42 7.76 4.99 -14.55
CA VAL A 42 6.45 4.44 -14.95
C VAL A 42 5.33 5.43 -14.64
N ASN A 43 5.29 5.93 -13.41
CA ASN A 43 4.26 6.86 -12.94
C ASN A 43 4.76 8.30 -12.73
N ASN A 44 6.09 8.49 -12.64
CA ASN A 44 6.73 9.78 -12.40
C ASN A 44 6.23 10.49 -11.10
N ASP A 45 5.82 9.70 -10.11
CA ASP A 45 5.38 10.22 -8.81
C ASP A 45 6.53 10.89 -8.05
N PRO A 46 6.26 11.96 -7.26
CA PRO A 46 7.26 12.58 -6.41
C PRO A 46 7.90 11.55 -5.46
N LEU A 47 9.21 11.69 -5.23
CA LEU A 47 9.98 10.77 -4.38
C LEU A 47 9.35 10.55 -3.00
N GLU A 48 8.82 11.61 -2.39
CA GLU A 48 8.16 11.54 -1.08
C GLU A 48 6.88 10.68 -1.08
N ILE A 49 6.16 10.62 -2.20
CA ILE A 49 4.96 9.79 -2.36
C ILE A 49 5.39 8.33 -2.55
N ARG A 50 6.39 8.08 -3.42
CA ARG A 50 6.98 6.74 -3.61
C ARG A 50 7.53 6.17 -2.31
N GLN A 51 8.23 6.98 -1.51
CA GLN A 51 8.74 6.56 -0.20
C GLN A 51 7.63 6.12 0.76
N LYS A 52 6.46 6.76 0.73
CA LYS A 52 5.31 6.34 1.54
C LYS A 52 4.78 4.97 1.08
N ALA A 53 4.71 4.73 -0.23
CA ALA A 53 4.32 3.43 -0.79
C ALA A 53 5.29 2.32 -0.37
N LEU A 54 6.59 2.53 -0.61
CA LEU A 54 7.66 1.58 -0.28
C LEU A 54 7.69 1.25 1.22
N LYS A 55 7.55 2.27 2.07
CA LYS A 55 7.47 2.07 3.53
C LYS A 55 6.24 1.24 3.92
N MET A 56 5.09 1.47 3.28
CA MET A 56 3.90 0.64 3.52
C MET A 56 4.13 -0.81 3.08
N GLY A 57 4.75 -1.03 1.93
CA GLY A 57 5.15 -2.37 1.47
C GLY A 57 6.08 -3.08 2.47
N ALA A 58 7.11 -2.39 2.95
CA ALA A 58 8.02 -2.90 3.98
C ALA A 58 7.28 -3.25 5.28
N ASN A 59 6.32 -2.42 5.71
CA ASN A 59 5.51 -2.70 6.89
C ASN A 59 4.63 -3.95 6.72
N ILE A 60 4.06 -4.17 5.52
CA ILE A 60 3.26 -5.37 5.21
C ILE A 60 4.13 -6.61 5.31
N LEU A 61 5.32 -6.60 4.69
CA LEU A 61 6.26 -7.71 4.77
C LEU A 61 6.70 -7.96 6.21
N ASN A 62 7.07 -6.89 6.94
CA ASN A 62 7.45 -6.99 8.35
C ASN A 62 6.33 -7.61 9.20
N TYR A 63 5.07 -7.25 8.95
CA TYR A 63 3.94 -7.85 9.64
C TYR A 63 3.84 -9.35 9.36
N ILE A 64 3.92 -9.76 8.09
CA ILE A 64 3.78 -11.17 7.67
C ILE A 64 4.87 -12.08 8.25
N PHE A 65 6.09 -11.56 8.40
CA PHE A 65 7.24 -12.36 8.87
C PHE A 65 7.46 -12.31 10.38
N ASN A 66 6.95 -11.30 11.09
CA ASN A 66 7.26 -11.08 12.51
C ASN A 66 6.03 -11.09 13.45
N ASN A 67 4.81 -11.28 12.93
CA ASN A 67 3.58 -11.46 13.72
C ASN A 67 2.86 -12.74 13.29
#